data_AF-A0A7D9M7U1-F1
#
_entry.id   AF-A0A7D9M7U1-F1
#
_cell.length_a   1.000
_cell.length_b   1.000
_cell.length_c   1.000
_cell.angle_alpha   90.00
_cell.angle_beta   90.00
_cell.angle_gamma   90.00
#
_symmetry.space_group_name_H-M   'P 1'
#
loop_
_entity.id
_entity.type
_entity.pdbx_description
1 polymer ?
#
loop_
_entity_poly.entity_id
_entity_poly.type
_entity_poly.pdbx_seq_one_letter_code
_entity_poly.pdbx_strand_id
1 'polypeptide(L)'
;YEKTLPKPAAPRLGEAGWQTIQLRFDTTELDGHRDLRYILEVEPQWGPQERNNVFVVFPYTIKYHYTNQTTYYVEDLEPNTGYKFRVMAKKLNESSPYSNWTDVIFTT
;
A
#
# COMPACT_ATOMS: atom_id res chain seq x y z
N TYR A 1 22.65 -19.38 -5.07
CA TYR A 1 22.07 -18.35 -4.18
C TYR A 1 21.10 -17.54 -5.02
N GLU A 2 19.81 -17.82 -4.92
CA GLU A 2 18.79 -16.93 -5.48
C GLU A 2 18.81 -15.66 -4.64
N LYS A 3 19.45 -14.62 -5.17
CA LYS A 3 19.42 -13.30 -4.56
C LYS A 3 18.00 -12.81 -4.81
N THR A 4 17.20 -12.78 -3.75
CA THR A 4 15.86 -12.18 -3.74
C THR A 4 15.97 -10.78 -3.17
N LEU A 5 15.15 -9.86 -3.67
CA LEU A 5 15.19 -8.47 -3.24
C LEU A 5 14.81 -8.40 -1.76
N PRO A 6 15.52 -7.59 -0.95
CA PRO A 6 15.10 -7.33 0.42
C PRO A 6 13.71 -6.68 0.43
N LYS A 7 12.93 -6.94 1.48
CA LYS A 7 11.60 -6.34 1.62
C LYS A 7 11.74 -4.84 1.94
N PRO A 8 10.88 -3.96 1.43
CA PRO A 8 10.89 -2.55 1.84
C PRO A 8 10.39 -2.37 3.28
N ALA A 9 10.66 -1.18 3.85
CA ALA A 9 10.03 -0.77 5.10
C ALA A 9 8.52 -0.59 4.92
N ALA A 10 7.75 -0.79 6.00
CA ALA A 10 6.32 -0.53 5.97
C ALA A 10 6.05 0.95 5.63
N PRO A 11 5.00 1.25 4.85
CA PRO A 11 4.61 2.63 4.59
C PRO A 11 4.28 3.36 5.90
N ARG A 12 4.51 4.66 5.91
CA ARG A 12 4.16 5.56 7.01
C ARG A 12 3.20 6.60 6.49
N LEU A 13 2.25 6.99 7.34
CA LEU A 13 1.33 8.08 7.05
C LEU A 13 2.12 9.38 6.84
N GLY A 14 1.89 10.03 5.70
CA GLY A 14 2.24 11.43 5.50
C GLY A 14 1.09 12.32 5.95
N GLU A 15 -0.04 12.19 5.25
CA GLU A 15 -1.26 12.96 5.49
C GLU A 15 -2.49 12.10 5.16
N ALA A 16 -3.58 12.29 5.88
CA ALA A 16 -4.88 11.71 5.56
C ALA A 16 -5.89 12.84 5.41
N GLY A 17 -6.72 12.75 4.37
CA GLY A 17 -7.76 13.71 4.06
C GLY A 17 -9.08 13.02 3.72
N TRP A 18 -10.03 13.83 3.25
CA TRP A 18 -11.32 13.34 2.77
C TRP A 18 -11.09 12.52 1.51
N GLN A 19 -11.26 11.20 1.61
CA GLN A 19 -11.06 10.22 0.54
C GLN A 19 -9.62 10.07 0.03
N THR A 20 -8.63 10.59 0.76
CA THR A 20 -7.22 10.55 0.33
C THR A 20 -6.30 10.15 1.48
N ILE A 21 -5.26 9.37 1.17
CA ILE A 21 -4.17 9.03 2.10
C ILE A 21 -2.83 9.12 1.36
N GLN A 22 -1.95 10.00 1.85
CA GLN A 22 -0.57 10.08 1.41
C GLN A 22 0.29 9.14 2.27
N LEU A 23 1.09 8.29 1.61
CA LEU A 23 2.00 7.34 2.24
C LEU A 23 3.43 7.57 1.79
N ARG A 24 4.38 7.30 2.68
CA ARG A 24 5.81 7.29 2.38
C ARG A 24 6.50 6.10 3.02
N PHE A 25 7.36 5.41 2.28
CA PHE A 25 8.19 4.31 2.81
C PHE A 25 9.67 4.56 2.58
N ASP A 26 10.51 3.91 3.39
CA ASP A 26 11.96 3.95 3.25
C ASP A 26 12.44 2.74 2.44
N THR A 27 13.48 2.96 1.64
CA THR A 27 14.07 1.94 0.75
C THR A 27 15.56 1.73 1.03
N THR A 28 16.01 2.01 2.26
CA THR A 28 17.41 1.86 2.68
C THR A 28 17.89 0.42 2.52
N GLU A 29 17.04 -0.56 2.80
CA GLU A 29 17.34 -1.99 2.60
C GLU A 29 17.56 -2.35 1.13
N LEU A 30 17.01 -1.54 0.22
CA LEU A 30 17.10 -1.69 -1.23
C LEU A 30 18.19 -0.81 -1.85
N ASP A 31 19.02 -0.17 -1.02
CA ASP A 31 20.11 0.68 -1.49
C ASP A 31 21.10 -0.14 -2.33
N GLY A 32 21.60 0.47 -3.42
CA GLY A 32 22.42 -0.21 -4.42
C GLY A 32 21.65 -1.06 -5.44
N HIS A 33 20.33 -1.24 -5.31
CA HIS A 33 19.50 -1.87 -6.34
C HIS A 33 18.93 -0.80 -7.29
N ARG A 34 19.22 -0.94 -8.60
CA ARG A 34 18.68 -0.08 -9.66
C ARG A 34 17.43 -0.69 -10.31
N ASP A 35 16.68 0.13 -11.04
CA ASP A 35 15.48 -0.26 -11.81
C ASP A 35 14.38 -0.90 -10.96
N LEU A 36 14.29 -0.47 -9.71
CA LEU A 36 13.23 -0.86 -8.80
C LEU A 36 11.94 -0.13 -9.16
N ARG A 37 10.85 -0.87 -9.12
CA ARG A 37 9.50 -0.34 -9.11
C ARG A 37 8.79 -0.83 -7.86
N TYR A 38 7.88 -0.03 -7.35
CA TYR A 38 7.12 -0.36 -6.16
C TYR A 38 5.67 -0.65 -6.51
N ILE A 39 5.07 -1.58 -5.77
CA ILE A 39 3.65 -1.88 -5.84
C ILE A 39 3.12 -1.70 -4.43
N LEU A 40 2.22 -0.72 -4.26
CA LEU A 40 1.49 -0.50 -3.02
C LEU A 40 0.19 -1.30 -3.06
N GLU A 41 -0.08 -1.99 -1.96
CA GLU A 41 -1.29 -2.75 -1.72
C GLU A 41 -2.12 -2.05 -0.64
N VAL A 42 -3.42 -1.88 -0.91
CA VAL A 42 -4.37 -1.19 -0.02
C VAL A 42 -5.47 -2.16 0.43
N GLU A 43 -5.62 -2.36 1.74
CA GLU A 43 -6.64 -3.22 2.32
C GLU A 43 -7.62 -2.41 3.19
N PRO A 44 -8.89 -2.24 2.77
CA PRO A 44 -9.89 -1.60 3.61
C PRO A 44 -10.19 -2.47 4.84
N GLN A 45 -10.26 -1.85 6.01
CA GLN A 45 -10.68 -2.46 7.27
C GLN A 45 -12.17 -2.20 7.49
N TRP A 46 -13.00 -2.60 6.54
CA TRP A 46 -14.44 -2.58 6.74
C TRP A 46 -14.82 -3.57 7.85
N GLY A 47 -15.64 -3.12 8.80
CA GLY A 47 -16.41 -4.07 9.61
C GLY A 47 -17.42 -4.82 8.72
N PRO A 48 -18.11 -5.85 9.23
CA PRO A 48 -19.29 -6.38 8.55
C PRO A 48 -20.22 -5.21 8.24
N GLN A 49 -20.38 -4.87 6.96
CA GLN A 49 -21.17 -3.72 6.55
C GLN A 49 -22.66 -4.05 6.74
N GLU A 50 -23.26 -3.59 7.83
CA GLU A 50 -24.72 -3.49 7.94
C GLU A 50 -25.18 -2.21 7.22
N ARG A 51 -25.05 -2.19 5.89
CA ARG A 51 -25.66 -1.15 5.05
C ARG A 51 -26.77 -1.78 4.24
N ASN A 52 -27.99 -1.72 4.77
CA ASN A 52 -29.27 -1.98 4.10
C ASN A 52 -29.21 -2.94 2.90
N ASN A 53 -28.93 -4.21 3.18
CA ASN A 53 -29.26 -5.34 2.31
C ASN A 53 -28.61 -5.37 0.91
N VAL A 54 -27.46 -4.71 0.72
CA VAL A 54 -26.62 -4.89 -0.47
C VAL A 54 -25.18 -5.18 -0.01
N PHE A 55 -24.74 -6.43 -0.17
CA PHE A 55 -23.32 -6.76 -0.08
C PHE A 55 -22.63 -6.10 -1.27
N VAL A 56 -22.15 -4.87 -1.11
CA VAL A 56 -21.28 -4.27 -2.13
C VAL A 56 -19.92 -4.94 -1.99
N VAL A 57 -19.75 -5.99 -2.79
CA VAL A 57 -18.49 -6.70 -2.95
C VAL A 57 -17.57 -5.80 -3.78
N PHE A 58 -16.99 -4.79 -3.16
CA PHE A 58 -15.91 -4.04 -3.79
C PHE A 58 -14.68 -4.94 -3.86
N PRO A 59 -14.02 -5.07 -5.03
CA PRO A 59 -12.84 -5.92 -5.15
C PRO A 59 -11.73 -5.41 -4.24
N TYR A 60 -11.59 -6.16 -3.16
CA TYR A 60 -10.48 -6.38 -2.25
C TYR A 60 -9.14 -6.09 -2.93
N THR A 61 -8.37 -5.22 -2.28
CA THR A 61 -6.97 -4.98 -2.60
C THR A 61 -6.73 -4.18 -3.89
N ILE A 62 -6.69 -2.85 -3.75
CA ILE A 62 -6.22 -1.98 -4.83
C ILE A 62 -4.70 -2.09 -4.91
N LYS A 63 -4.18 -2.48 -6.08
CA LYS A 63 -2.75 -2.44 -6.39
C LYS A 63 -2.45 -1.16 -7.16
N TYR A 64 -1.71 -0.25 -6.56
CA TYR A 64 -1.27 0.95 -7.26
C TYR A 64 -0.17 0.64 -8.28
N HIS A 65 -0.09 1.50 -9.30
CA HIS A 65 0.82 1.35 -10.42
C HIS A 65 2.30 1.35 -9.98
N TYR A 66 3.11 0.73 -10.84
CA TYR A 66 4.56 0.73 -10.75
C TYR A 66 5.14 2.14 -10.75
N THR A 67 5.65 2.60 -9.62
CA THR A 67 6.40 3.87 -9.54
C THR A 67 7.80 3.63 -8.98
N ASN A 68 8.74 4.51 -9.35
CA ASN A 68 10.07 4.61 -8.74
C ASN A 68 10.07 5.58 -7.54
N GLN A 69 8.93 6.20 -7.25
CA GLN A 69 8.75 7.09 -6.10
C GLN A 69 8.50 6.29 -4.83
N THR A 70 8.98 6.83 -3.72
CA THR A 70 8.76 6.29 -2.37
C THR A 70 7.56 6.91 -1.66
N THR A 71 6.84 7.80 -2.36
CA THR A 71 5.65 8.49 -1.88
C THR A 71 4.49 8.13 -2.79
N TYR A 72 3.36 7.74 -2.19
CA TYR A 72 2.12 7.41 -2.89
C TYR A 72 1.00 8.31 -2.41
N TYR A 73 0.15 8.71 -3.34
CA TYR A 73 -1.13 9.35 -3.07
C TYR A 73 -2.21 8.35 -3.43
N VAL A 74 -2.90 7.87 -2.40
CA VAL A 74 -4.05 6.98 -2.52
C VAL A 74 -5.29 7.87 -2.51
N GLU A 75 -6.11 7.77 -3.54
CA GLU A 75 -7.30 8.59 -3.79
C GLU A 75 -8.52 7.67 -3.96
N ASP A 76 -9.70 8.25 -4.10
CA ASP A 76 -10.99 7.53 -4.24
C ASP A 76 -11.27 6.56 -3.07
N LEU A 77 -10.79 6.89 -1.87
CA LEU A 77 -11.09 6.14 -0.66
C LEU A 77 -12.47 6.49 -0.11
N GLU A 78 -13.06 5.57 0.63
CA GLU A 78 -14.31 5.83 1.36
C GLU A 78 -13.97 6.73 2.57
N PRO A 79 -14.73 7.81 2.82
CA PRO A 79 -14.57 8.61 4.04
C PRO A 79 -14.81 7.78 5.31
N ASN A 80 -14.26 8.21 6.44
CA ASN A 80 -14.44 7.57 7.75
C ASN A 80 -14.15 6.04 7.76
N THR A 81 -13.22 5.60 6.92
CA THR A 81 -12.89 4.19 6.73
C THR A 81 -11.43 3.96 7.08
N GLY A 82 -11.16 2.90 7.85
CA GLY A 82 -9.81 2.46 8.16
C GLY A 82 -9.19 1.68 7.00
N TYR A 83 -7.90 1.89 6.72
CA TYR A 83 -7.14 1.20 5.69
C TYR A 83 -5.79 0.72 6.24
N LYS A 84 -5.34 -0.44 5.75
CA LYS A 84 -3.98 -0.93 5.94
C LYS A 84 -3.24 -0.92 4.61
N PHE A 85 -1.95 -0.65 4.69
CA PHE A 85 -1.10 -0.55 3.51
C PHE A 85 0.14 -1.42 3.64
N ARG A 86 0.62 -1.96 2.52
CA ARG A 86 1.95 -2.59 2.45
C ARG A 86 2.53 -2.38 1.07
N VAL A 87 3.84 -2.46 0.96
CA VAL A 87 4.55 -2.22 -0.31
C VAL A 87 5.51 -3.36 -0.60
N MET A 88 5.67 -3.71 -1.87
CA MET A 88 6.73 -4.59 -2.32
C MET A 88 7.59 -3.89 -3.38
N ALA A 89 8.86 -4.28 -3.46
CA ALA A 89 9.74 -3.92 -4.55
C ALA A 89 9.68 -4.99 -5.65
N LYS A 90 9.75 -4.54 -6.90
CA LYS A 90 9.76 -5.39 -8.08
C LYS A 90 10.76 -4.86 -9.11
N LYS A 91 11.55 -5.79 -9.65
CA LYS A 91 12.36 -5.66 -10.85
C LYS A 91 11.76 -6.49 -11.98
N LEU A 92 12.38 -6.42 -13.16
CA LEU A 92 11.93 -7.12 -14.36
C LEU A 92 11.70 -8.63 -14.12
N ASN A 93 12.64 -9.30 -13.43
CA ASN A 93 12.62 -10.75 -13.22
C ASN A 93 12.65 -11.16 -11.74
N GLU A 94 12.51 -10.21 -10.82
CA GLU A 94 12.74 -10.42 -9.39
C GLU A 94 11.75 -9.57 -8.59
N SER A 95 11.29 -10.08 -7.46
CA SER A 95 10.41 -9.34 -6.56
C SER A 95 10.80 -9.59 -5.11
N SER A 96 10.65 -8.57 -4.28
CA SER A 96 10.78 -8.72 -2.84
C SER A 96 9.51 -9.35 -2.25
N PRO A 97 9.57 -9.92 -1.04
CA PRO A 97 8.41 -10.04 -0.19
C PRO A 97 7.75 -8.66 0.04
N TYR A 98 6.47 -8.65 0.39
CA TYR A 98 5.81 -7.42 0.86
C TYR A 98 6.40 -6.98 2.20
N SER A 99 6.36 -5.67 2.44
CA SER A 99 6.58 -5.08 3.75
C SER A 99 5.56 -5.60 4.76
N ASN A 100 5.81 -5.33 6.03
CA ASN A 100 4.76 -5.46 7.04
C ASN A 100 3.61 -4.50 6.69
N TRP A 101 2.40 -4.85 7.14
CA TRP A 101 1.26 -3.94 7.08
C TRP A 101 1.49 -2.73 7.98
N THR A 102 0.95 -1.58 7.59
CA THR A 102 0.82 -0.43 8.47
C THR A 102 -0.19 -0.69 9.58
N ASP A 103 -0.16 0.16 10.61
CA ASP A 103 -1.33 0.37 11.45
C ASP A 103 -2.52 0.86 10.62
N VAL A 104 -3.72 0.77 11.19
CA VAL A 104 -4.95 1.23 10.53
C VAL A 104 -4.92 2.76 10.45
N ILE A 105 -5.01 3.28 9.23
CA ILE A 105 -5.09 4.71 8.95
C ILE A 105 -6.51 5.03 8.51
N PHE A 106 -7.12 6.04 9.13
CA PHE A 106 -8.47 6.47 8.81
C PHE A 106 -8.45 7.67 7.86
N THR A 107 -9.34 7.64 6.87
CA THR A 107 -9.74 8.84 6.15
C THR A 107 -10.54 9.77 7.05
N THR A 108 -10.42 11.08 6.82
CA THR A 108 -11.16 12.12 7.56
C THR A 108 -12.54 12.34 6.97
#